data_AF-A0A7J3FBI6-F1
#
_entry.id   AF-A0A7J3FBI6-F1
#
_cell.length_a   1.000
_cell.length_b   1.000
_cell.length_c   1.000
_cell.angle_alpha   90.00
_cell.angle_beta   90.00
_cell.angle_gamma   90.00
#
_symmetry.space_group_name_H-M   'P 1'
#
loop_
_entity.id
_entity.type
_entity.pdbx_description
1 polymer ?
#
loop_
_entity_poly.entity_id
_entity_poly.type
_entity_poly.pdbx_seq_one_letter_code
_entity_poly.pdbx_strand_id
1 'polypeptide(L)'
;MMKNLLNNKVEDIEVSKGKSISQLLREMSKTSFQGRTLGEAADVWEEMLNQEELTIIMGLAGSMSTAGQYKIVKWLIENRFIDVLVSTGANISEDIIPAMGSAYYRGDPNIDDEVLLKAGVVRYY
;
A
#
# COMPACT_ATOMS: atom_id res chain seq x y z
N MET A 1 14.13 -28.12 24.40
CA MET A 1 13.44 -26.87 24.78
C MET A 1 13.88 -25.70 23.90
N MET A 2 15.16 -25.29 23.90
CA MET A 2 15.66 -24.14 23.10
C MET A 2 15.49 -24.30 21.58
N LYS A 3 15.68 -25.51 21.03
CA LYS A 3 15.44 -25.83 19.61
C LYS A 3 13.99 -25.66 19.15
N ASN A 4 13.00 -25.68 20.04
CA ASN A 4 11.59 -25.50 19.68
C ASN A 4 11.16 -24.02 19.77
N LEU A 5 12.00 -23.16 20.36
CA LEU A 5 11.73 -21.74 20.56
C LEU A 5 12.40 -20.86 19.48
N LEU A 6 13.40 -21.38 18.77
CA LEU A 6 14.23 -20.63 17.81
C LEU A 6 14.21 -21.32 16.44
N ASN A 7 13.07 -21.23 15.75
CA ASN A 7 12.86 -21.95 14.49
C ASN A 7 13.25 -21.13 13.25
N ASN A 8 13.21 -19.79 13.33
CA ASN A 8 13.49 -18.89 12.21
C ASN A 8 14.58 -17.89 12.61
N LYS A 9 15.78 -18.07 12.06
CA LYS A 9 16.90 -17.14 12.25
C LYS A 9 16.68 -15.93 11.34
N VAL A 10 16.96 -14.73 11.85
CA VAL A 10 17.06 -13.54 10.99
C VAL A 10 18.25 -13.66 10.04
N GLU A 11 18.08 -13.17 8.82
CA GLU A 11 19.12 -13.14 7.79
C GLU A 11 19.50 -11.69 7.47
N ASP A 12 20.80 -11.44 7.31
CA ASP A 12 21.33 -10.14 6.89
C ASP A 12 21.18 -9.99 5.37
N ILE A 13 20.87 -8.77 4.91
CA ILE A 13 20.73 -8.46 3.49
C ILE A 13 22.07 -8.02 2.92
N GLU A 14 22.60 -8.79 1.96
CA GLU A 14 23.81 -8.44 1.20
C GLU A 14 23.47 -7.50 0.03
N VAL A 15 24.08 -6.32 -0.02
CA VAL A 15 23.83 -5.35 -1.10
C VAL A 15 24.73 -5.65 -2.30
N SER A 16 24.12 -5.97 -3.44
CA SER A 16 24.85 -6.31 -4.67
C SER A 16 24.23 -5.66 -5.91
N LYS A 17 25.05 -5.43 -6.93
CA LYS A 17 24.58 -4.90 -8.22
C LYS A 17 23.68 -5.94 -8.91
N GLY A 18 22.60 -5.48 -9.53
CA GLY A 18 21.68 -6.32 -10.29
C GLY A 18 20.56 -6.97 -9.47
N LYS A 19 20.49 -6.72 -8.15
CA LYS A 19 19.36 -7.18 -7.34
C LYS A 19 18.08 -6.43 -7.72
N SER A 20 17.03 -7.19 -8.03
CA SER A 20 15.70 -6.66 -8.31
C SER A 20 14.96 -6.27 -7.02
N ILE A 21 13.92 -5.44 -7.15
CA ILE A 21 13.08 -5.04 -6.02
C ILE A 21 12.34 -6.23 -5.41
N SER A 22 11.89 -7.21 -6.22
CA SER A 22 11.23 -8.41 -5.72
C SER A 22 12.18 -9.31 -4.93
N GLN A 23 13.44 -9.44 -5.38
CA GLN A 23 14.47 -10.16 -4.61
C GLN A 23 14.75 -9.47 -3.28
N LEU A 24 14.90 -8.15 -3.28
CA LEU A 24 15.08 -7.38 -2.05
C LEU A 24 13.90 -7.58 -1.08
N LEU A 25 12.67 -7.51 -1.59
CA LEU A 25 11.46 -7.70 -0.78
C LEU A 25 11.37 -9.10 -0.16
N ARG A 26 11.74 -10.14 -0.92
CA ARG A 26 11.77 -11.53 -0.44
C ARG A 26 12.89 -11.76 0.58
N GLU A 27 14.00 -11.05 0.49
CA GLU A 27 15.02 -11.07 1.55
C GLU A 27 14.55 -10.31 2.80
N MET A 28 13.82 -9.20 2.62
CA MET A 28 13.24 -8.44 3.74
C MET A 28 12.27 -9.28 4.58
N SER A 29 11.53 -10.25 4.00
CA SER A 29 10.69 -11.19 4.77
C SER A 29 11.47 -12.02 5.80
N LYS A 30 12.79 -12.14 5.63
CA LYS A 30 13.67 -12.84 6.57
C LYS A 30 14.35 -11.93 7.61
N THR A 31 14.14 -10.62 7.51
CA THR A 31 14.68 -9.61 8.45
C THR A 31 13.70 -9.41 9.61
N SER A 32 13.59 -8.23 10.23
CA SER A 32 12.68 -7.91 11.34
C SER A 32 11.88 -6.63 11.06
N PHE A 33 10.86 -6.36 11.89
CA PHE A 33 10.02 -5.15 11.83
C PHE A 33 9.23 -5.01 10.52
N GLN A 34 8.99 -3.78 10.06
CA GLN A 34 8.15 -3.48 8.90
C GLN A 34 8.69 -4.07 7.59
N GLY A 35 10.01 -4.29 7.50
CA GLY A 35 10.59 -4.96 6.34
C GLY A 35 10.11 -6.41 6.22
N ARG A 36 10.12 -7.15 7.35
CA ARG A 36 9.54 -8.49 7.41
C ARG A 36 8.08 -8.48 7.01
N THR A 37 7.29 -7.62 7.66
CA THR A 37 5.85 -7.54 7.44
C THR A 37 5.50 -7.25 5.97
N LEU A 38 6.23 -6.35 5.30
CA LEU A 38 6.00 -6.05 3.89
C LEU A 38 6.34 -7.24 2.99
N GLY A 39 7.44 -7.93 3.26
CA GLY A 39 7.84 -9.13 2.52
C GLY A 39 6.85 -10.27 2.69
N GLU A 40 6.46 -10.57 3.94
CA GLU A 40 5.45 -11.60 4.25
C GLU A 40 4.08 -11.27 3.62
N ALA A 41 3.67 -9.99 3.62
CA ALA A 41 2.43 -9.57 2.96
C ALA A 41 2.46 -9.81 1.45
N ALA A 42 3.61 -9.57 0.80
CA ALA A 42 3.78 -9.86 -0.62
C ALA A 42 3.80 -11.36 -0.92
N ASP A 43 4.43 -12.18 -0.07
CA ASP A 43 4.44 -13.65 -0.20
C ASP A 43 3.02 -14.21 -0.07
N VAL A 44 2.24 -13.77 0.93
CA VAL A 44 0.83 -14.20 1.11
C VAL A 44 -0.03 -13.76 -0.08
N TRP A 45 0.14 -12.53 -0.57
CA TRP A 45 -0.61 -12.05 -1.72
C TRP A 45 -0.28 -12.84 -3.00
N GLU A 46 1.00 -13.14 -3.25
CA GLU A 46 1.44 -13.98 -4.36
C GLU A 46 0.84 -15.39 -4.26
N GLU A 47 0.78 -15.97 -3.06
CA GLU A 47 0.11 -17.27 -2.84
C GLU A 47 -1.38 -17.20 -3.18
N MET A 48 -2.09 -16.17 -2.70
CA MET A 48 -3.51 -15.97 -2.99
C MET A 48 -3.79 -15.88 -4.49
N LEU A 49 -2.94 -15.17 -5.23
CA LEU A 49 -3.09 -15.01 -6.69
C LEU A 49 -2.88 -16.30 -7.49
N ASN A 50 -2.17 -17.29 -6.93
CA ASN A 50 -1.90 -18.56 -7.60
C ASN A 50 -2.97 -19.64 -7.31
N GLN A 51 -3.99 -19.34 -6.51
CA GLN A 51 -5.08 -20.27 -6.20
C GLN A 51 -6.25 -20.10 -7.18
N GLU A 52 -6.63 -21.19 -7.89
CA GLU A 52 -7.65 -21.15 -8.95
C GLU A 52 -9.07 -20.83 -8.45
N GLU A 53 -9.39 -21.18 -7.20
CA GLU A 53 -10.74 -21.03 -6.63
C GLU A 53 -10.75 -20.15 -5.37
N LEU A 54 -9.94 -19.09 -5.37
CA LEU A 54 -9.90 -18.12 -4.27
C LEU A 54 -10.53 -16.79 -4.68
N THR A 55 -11.46 -16.27 -3.86
CA THR A 55 -11.99 -14.91 -4.01
C THR A 55 -11.19 -13.93 -3.16
N ILE A 56 -10.65 -12.90 -3.79
CA ILE A 56 -9.84 -11.87 -3.14
C ILE A 56 -10.70 -10.64 -2.82
N ILE A 57 -10.95 -10.41 -1.53
CA ILE A 57 -11.71 -9.26 -1.02
C ILE A 57 -10.73 -8.25 -0.42
N MET A 58 -10.66 -7.04 -1.01
CA MET A 58 -9.80 -5.95 -0.54
C MET A 58 -10.61 -4.91 0.23
N GLY A 59 -10.25 -4.69 1.50
CA GLY A 59 -10.72 -3.56 2.30
C GLY A 59 -9.85 -2.33 2.05
N LEU A 60 -10.46 -1.18 1.74
CA LEU A 60 -9.78 0.08 1.46
C LEU A 60 -10.29 1.19 2.38
N ALA A 61 -9.48 1.51 3.38
CA ALA A 61 -9.71 2.59 4.32
C ALA A 61 -8.70 3.73 4.11
N GLY A 62 -9.00 4.90 4.70
CA GLY A 62 -8.19 6.09 4.52
C GLY A 62 -8.45 6.79 3.19
N SER A 63 -7.81 7.94 3.00
CA SER A 63 -7.98 8.82 1.84
C SER A 63 -6.95 8.48 0.76
N MET A 64 -7.10 7.32 0.12
CA MET A 64 -6.04 6.74 -0.72
C MET A 64 -5.84 7.51 -2.02
N SER A 65 -6.89 8.15 -2.54
CA SER A 65 -6.81 9.01 -3.73
C SER A 65 -6.02 10.28 -3.45
N THR A 66 -6.24 10.91 -2.29
CA THR A 66 -5.48 12.11 -1.88
C THR A 66 -4.02 11.77 -1.62
N ALA A 67 -3.75 10.55 -1.15
CA ALA A 67 -2.41 9.98 -1.02
C ALA A 67 -1.78 9.57 -2.37
N GLY A 68 -2.47 9.75 -3.50
CA GLY A 68 -1.97 9.44 -4.84
C GLY A 68 -1.99 7.95 -5.21
N GLN A 69 -2.71 7.12 -4.46
CA GLN A 69 -2.70 5.66 -4.60
C GLN A 69 -3.84 5.11 -5.47
N TYR A 70 -4.82 5.92 -5.88
CA TYR A 70 -6.00 5.42 -6.60
C TYR A 70 -5.67 4.67 -7.88
N LYS A 71 -4.61 5.07 -8.59
CA LYS A 71 -4.17 4.38 -9.82
C LYS A 71 -3.66 2.97 -9.57
N ILE A 72 -3.10 2.70 -8.39
CA ILE A 72 -2.69 1.34 -8.00
C ILE A 72 -3.94 0.48 -7.79
N VAL A 73 -4.91 0.99 -7.03
CA VAL A 73 -6.20 0.30 -6.80
C VAL A 73 -6.90 0.04 -8.13
N LYS A 74 -6.98 1.04 -9.01
CA LYS A 74 -7.50 0.91 -10.38
C LYS A 74 -6.79 -0.21 -11.14
N TRP A 75 -5.46 -0.23 -11.13
CA TRP A 75 -4.68 -1.24 -11.85
C TRP A 75 -4.93 -2.66 -11.32
N LEU A 76 -5.06 -2.82 -9.99
CA LEU A 76 -5.39 -4.10 -9.38
C LEU A 76 -6.77 -4.62 -9.84
N ILE A 77 -7.76 -3.73 -9.94
CA ILE A 77 -9.10 -4.05 -10.44
C ILE A 77 -9.04 -4.45 -11.92
N GLU A 78 -8.42 -3.61 -12.77
CA GLU A 78 -8.38 -3.82 -14.23
C GLU A 78 -7.70 -5.13 -14.62
N ASN A 79 -6.71 -5.57 -13.83
CA ASN A 79 -5.95 -6.80 -14.07
C ASN A 79 -6.47 -8.00 -13.26
N ARG A 80 -7.63 -7.88 -12.59
CA ARG A 80 -8.24 -8.95 -11.79
C ARG A 80 -7.32 -9.49 -10.68
N PHE A 81 -6.50 -8.64 -10.08
CA PHE A 81 -5.76 -8.98 -8.86
C PHE A 81 -6.65 -8.89 -7.60
N ILE A 82 -7.84 -8.31 -7.72
CA ILE A 82 -8.89 -8.32 -6.69
C ILE A 82 -10.25 -8.61 -7.33
N ASP A 83 -11.13 -9.28 -6.58
CA ASP A 83 -12.48 -9.61 -7.03
C ASP A 83 -13.54 -8.67 -6.44
N VAL A 84 -13.35 -8.27 -5.18
CA VAL A 84 -14.29 -7.40 -4.46
C VAL A 84 -13.52 -6.28 -3.77
N LEU A 85 -13.93 -5.04 -4.02
CA LEU A 85 -13.44 -3.87 -3.29
C LEU A 85 -14.49 -3.41 -2.27
N VAL A 86 -14.10 -3.35 -1.00
CA VAL A 86 -14.90 -2.77 0.08
C VAL A 86 -14.22 -1.49 0.54
N SER A 87 -14.80 -0.33 0.25
CA SER A 87 -14.21 0.97 0.60
C SER A 87 -15.17 1.87 1.36
N THR A 88 -14.60 2.86 2.07
CA THR A 88 -15.39 3.99 2.57
C THR A 88 -15.88 4.85 1.40
N GLY A 89 -17.00 5.54 1.57
CA GLY A 89 -17.54 6.44 0.53
C GLY A 89 -16.59 7.57 0.13
N ALA A 90 -15.66 7.96 1.01
CA ALA A 90 -14.69 9.02 0.78
C ALA A 90 -13.79 8.72 -0.44
N ASN A 91 -13.27 7.49 -0.56
CA ASN A 91 -12.41 7.11 -1.68
C ASN A 91 -13.12 7.28 -3.03
N ILE A 92 -14.43 7.00 -3.10
CA ILE A 92 -15.20 7.17 -4.35
C ILE A 92 -15.24 8.65 -4.74
N SER A 93 -15.57 9.55 -3.81
CA SER A 93 -15.58 10.99 -4.11
C SER A 93 -14.20 11.56 -4.41
N GLU A 94 -13.16 11.06 -3.73
CA GLU A 94 -11.79 11.54 -3.87
C GLU A 94 -11.12 11.02 -5.13
N ASP A 95 -11.53 9.86 -5.67
CA ASP A 95 -11.08 9.34 -6.97
C ASP A 95 -11.63 10.19 -8.15
N ILE A 96 -12.83 10.74 -8.01
CA ILE A 96 -13.49 11.54 -9.06
C ILE A 96 -12.71 12.84 -9.31
N ILE A 97 -12.16 13.47 -8.27
CA ILE A 97 -11.43 14.74 -8.38
C ILE A 97 -10.27 14.64 -9.41
N PRO A 98 -9.30 13.72 -9.26
CA PRO A 98 -8.25 13.55 -10.26
C PRO A 98 -8.75 12.96 -11.57
N ALA A 99 -9.82 12.15 -11.57
CA ALA A 99 -10.43 11.66 -12.80
C ALA A 99 -11.04 12.78 -13.65
N MET A 100 -11.50 13.87 -13.03
CA MET A 100 -12.00 15.08 -13.69
C MET A 100 -10.89 16.05 -14.13
N GLY A 101 -9.61 15.72 -13.91
CA GLY A 101 -8.47 16.53 -14.32
C GLY A 101 -7.92 17.49 -13.26
N SER A 102 -8.49 17.48 -12.03
CA SER A 102 -7.92 18.19 -10.89
C SER A 102 -6.77 17.40 -10.26
N ALA A 103 -6.13 17.94 -9.21
CA ALA A 103 -5.04 17.28 -8.53
C ALA A 103 -5.05 17.55 -7.01
N TYR A 104 -4.45 16.63 -6.26
CA TYR A 104 -4.06 16.84 -4.88
C TYR A 104 -2.60 17.29 -4.82
N TYR A 105 -2.31 18.18 -3.88
CA TYR A 105 -0.99 18.77 -3.73
C TYR A 105 -0.44 18.49 -2.33
N ARG A 106 0.87 18.23 -2.25
CA ARG A 106 1.57 18.14 -0.97
C ARG A 106 1.70 19.56 -0.39
N GLY A 107 1.09 19.77 0.78
CA GLY A 107 1.21 21.02 1.55
C GLY A 107 2.24 20.92 2.69
N ASP A 108 2.56 22.08 3.29
CA ASP A 108 3.28 22.14 4.57
C ASP A 108 2.27 21.94 5.72
N PRO A 109 2.47 20.95 6.61
CA PRO A 109 1.56 20.68 7.72
C PRO A 109 1.48 21.82 8.75
N ASN A 110 2.42 22.77 8.74
CA ASN A 110 2.47 23.86 9.71
C ASN A 110 1.72 25.13 9.27
N ILE A 111 1.10 25.13 8.09
CA ILE A 111 0.28 26.28 7.65
C ILE A 111 -0.98 26.36 8.52
N ASP A 112 -1.33 27.58 8.95
CA ASP A 112 -2.55 27.86 9.71
C ASP A 112 -3.80 27.56 8.88
N ASP A 113 -4.77 26.85 9.47
CA ASP A 113 -6.06 26.55 8.84
C ASP A 113 -6.85 27.81 8.47
N GLU A 114 -6.69 28.93 9.19
CA GLU A 114 -7.32 30.19 8.81
C GLU A 114 -6.80 30.73 7.46
N VAL A 115 -5.50 30.55 7.20
CA VAL A 115 -4.89 30.96 5.93
C VAL A 115 -5.39 30.07 4.80
N LEU A 116 -5.44 28.75 5.03
CA LEU A 116 -5.97 27.80 4.06
C LEU A 116 -7.45 28.07 3.75
N LEU A 117 -8.26 28.33 4.77
CA LEU A 117 -9.67 28.64 4.62
C LEU A 117 -9.88 29.93 3.79
N LYS A 118 -9.13 30.99 4.10
CA LYS A 118 -9.16 32.25 3.32
C LYS A 118 -8.76 32.05 1.85
N ALA A 119 -7.87 31.09 1.59
CA ALA A 119 -7.43 30.73 0.24
C ALA A 119 -8.34 29.69 -0.45
N GLY A 120 -9.37 29.18 0.22
CA GLY A 120 -10.23 28.11 -0.31
C GLY A 120 -9.53 26.76 -0.46
N VAL A 121 -8.47 26.50 0.30
CA VAL A 121 -7.70 25.25 0.27
C VAL A 121 -8.18 24.35 1.40
N VAL A 122 -8.49 23.09 1.07
CA VAL A 122 -8.83 22.05 2.05
C VAL A 122 -7.62 21.15 2.28
N ARG A 123 -7.27 20.96 3.56
CA ARG A 123 -6.16 20.09 3.97
C ARG A 123 -6.65 18.67 4.29
N TYR A 124 -5.92 17.69 3.79
CA TYR A 124 -6.02 16.28 4.12
C TYR A 124 -4.71 15.84 4.81
N TYR A 125 -4.78 14.92 5.77
CA TYR A 125 -3.65 14.43 6.57
C TYR A 125 -3.23 13.02 6.19
#